data_AF-A0A7K5NKY7-F1
#
_entry.id   AF-A0A7K5NKY7-F1
#
_cell.length_a   1.000
_cell.length_b   1.000
_cell.length_c   1.000
_cell.angle_alpha   90.00
_cell.angle_beta   90.00
_cell.angle_gamma   90.00
#
_symmetry.space_group_name_H-M   'P 1'
#
loop_
_entity.id
_entity.type
_entity.pdbx_description
1 polymer ?
#
loop_
_entity_poly.entity_id
_entity_poly.type
_entity_poly.pdbx_seq_one_letter_code
_entity_poly.pdbx_strand_id
1 'polypeptide(L)'
;MKLMNAAVFFILVPTFTPALDPLSTSVFMGGAAVAWQLLSPHSWLKCSLLECCNIEDTLNLSVIKMDLDRKVFGQHLAVQIVLRALSANTHSKRPRKPLVMSFHGWTGTGKTFVSSIIAENLYQLNIPRQRFVHHFNTVLHFPHLSHVHLYKEQLQNWIRGNVSACPRSLFIFSEMDQMPHGLIDSIMPFLGYHEEIDGVYYGKAIFIFLNNAGGDKVAEIALDYWRRQKRREDVPVKKLQYLLSEEIFRNRDSGFFHSQLIHKNLIDYFIPFLPLEYKHVKECVRQELHVQGHPEDEDLIAEIALAMTDYPSEERLYSSKGCKTVASRVSLSI
;
A
#
# COMPACT_ATOMS: atom_id res chain seq x y z
N MET A 1 -27.53 41.09 -40.42
CA MET A 1 -27.22 42.50 -40.13
C MET A 1 -25.71 42.59 -39.90
N LYS A 2 -25.05 43.25 -40.86
CA LYS A 2 -23.65 43.69 -41.00
C LYS A 2 -22.57 43.29 -39.96
N LEU A 3 -21.56 42.61 -40.49
CA LEU A 3 -20.13 42.76 -40.19
C LEU A 3 -19.70 44.24 -40.15
N MET A 4 -18.73 44.55 -39.27
CA MET A 4 -17.67 45.58 -39.35
C MET A 4 -17.52 46.34 -38.03
N ASN A 5 -16.38 46.16 -37.36
CA ASN A 5 -15.45 47.26 -37.01
C ASN A 5 -14.37 46.74 -36.05
N ALA A 6 -13.24 46.33 -36.64
CA ALA A 6 -11.96 46.32 -35.94
C ALA A 6 -10.87 46.56 -36.99
N ALA A 7 -10.81 47.80 -37.49
CA ALA A 7 -9.67 48.25 -38.27
C ALA A 7 -9.31 49.68 -37.84
N VAL A 8 -8.00 49.86 -37.63
CA VAL A 8 -7.26 51.12 -37.63
C VAL A 8 -7.27 51.92 -36.32
N PHE A 9 -6.29 51.61 -35.47
CA PHE A 9 -5.43 52.65 -34.88
C PHE A 9 -3.99 52.13 -34.88
N PHE A 10 -3.36 52.23 -36.05
CA PHE A 10 -1.91 52.22 -36.21
C PHE A 10 -1.41 53.59 -35.71
N ILE A 11 -0.82 53.64 -34.51
CA ILE A 11 0.03 54.77 -34.10
C ILE A 11 1.43 54.22 -33.86
N LEU A 12 2.29 54.51 -34.83
CA LEU A 12 3.71 54.88 -34.69
C LEU A 12 4.42 54.34 -33.44
N VAL A 13 4.87 53.09 -33.53
CA VAL A 13 6.06 52.63 -32.80
C VAL A 13 7.23 52.71 -33.79
N PRO A 14 8.38 53.32 -33.43
CA PRO A 14 9.51 53.45 -34.35
C PRO A 14 9.95 52.05 -34.79
N THR A 15 10.06 51.86 -36.09
CA THR A 15 10.64 50.67 -36.71
C THR A 15 12.12 50.58 -36.36
N PHE A 16 12.43 50.08 -35.17
CA PHE A 16 13.64 49.31 -34.96
C PHE A 16 13.28 47.86 -35.31
N THR A 17 13.42 47.52 -36.58
CA THR A 17 13.53 46.13 -37.00
C THR A 17 14.94 45.67 -36.63
N PRO A 18 15.16 44.85 -35.58
CA PRO A 18 16.21 43.87 -35.75
C PRO A 18 15.72 42.98 -36.89
N ALA A 19 16.48 42.93 -37.98
CA ALA A 19 16.30 41.90 -38.98
C ALA A 19 16.55 40.56 -38.26
N LEU A 20 15.49 40.00 -37.69
CA LEU A 20 15.50 38.64 -37.19
C LEU A 20 15.30 37.77 -38.42
N ASP A 21 16.39 37.17 -38.89
CA ASP A 21 16.37 36.17 -39.96
C ASP A 21 15.29 35.11 -39.67
N PRO A 22 14.67 34.50 -40.70
CA PRO A 22 13.61 33.49 -40.53
C PRO A 22 13.97 32.39 -39.52
N LEU A 23 15.27 32.07 -39.44
CA LEU A 23 15.88 31.12 -38.51
C LEU A 23 15.85 31.60 -37.04
N SER A 24 16.03 32.90 -36.79
CA SER A 24 16.00 33.45 -35.43
C SER A 24 14.57 33.58 -34.90
N THR A 25 13.61 33.95 -35.74
CA THR A 25 12.17 33.94 -35.39
C THR A 25 11.65 32.52 -35.11
N SER A 26 12.12 31.51 -35.84
CA SER A 26 11.74 30.11 -35.59
C SER A 26 12.38 29.55 -34.32
N VAL A 27 13.60 29.98 -33.97
CA VAL A 27 14.25 29.65 -32.69
C VAL A 27 13.56 30.32 -31.50
N PHE A 28 13.13 31.59 -31.62
CA PHE A 28 12.40 32.28 -30.55
C PHE A 28 10.98 31.72 -30.34
N MET A 29 10.22 31.45 -31.41
CA MET A 29 8.90 30.80 -31.28
C MET A 29 9.00 29.33 -30.85
N GLY A 30 9.98 28.58 -31.37
CA GLY A 30 10.25 27.21 -30.96
C GLY A 30 10.73 27.11 -29.51
N GLY A 31 11.61 28.03 -29.08
CA GLY A 31 12.09 28.14 -27.71
C GLY A 31 11.00 28.54 -26.72
N ALA A 32 10.12 29.47 -27.09
CA ALA A 32 8.96 29.84 -26.28
C ALA A 32 7.93 28.70 -26.17
N ALA A 33 7.69 27.93 -27.25
CA ALA A 33 6.80 26.78 -27.21
C ALA A 33 7.37 25.62 -26.36
N VAL A 34 8.68 25.37 -26.45
CA VAL A 34 9.37 24.37 -25.61
C VAL A 34 9.44 24.84 -24.16
N ALA A 35 9.72 26.12 -23.89
CA ALA A 35 9.69 26.68 -22.54
C ALA A 35 8.27 26.67 -21.95
N TRP A 36 7.24 27.00 -22.74
CA TRP A 36 5.84 26.89 -22.35
C TRP A 36 5.44 25.45 -22.07
N GLN A 37 5.91 24.48 -22.85
CA GLN A 37 5.76 23.06 -22.55
C GLN A 37 6.57 22.68 -21.29
N LEU A 38 7.77 23.19 -21.03
CA LEU A 38 8.49 22.83 -19.79
C LEU A 38 7.88 23.48 -18.53
N LEU A 39 7.25 24.64 -18.68
CA LEU A 39 6.64 25.43 -17.60
C LEU A 39 5.14 25.14 -17.39
N SER A 40 4.45 24.54 -18.37
CA SER A 40 3.03 24.18 -18.24
C SER A 40 2.82 22.97 -17.32
N PRO A 41 1.84 23.01 -16.38
CA PRO A 41 1.47 21.89 -15.51
C PRO A 41 0.96 20.64 -16.25
N HIS A 42 0.61 20.75 -17.55
CA HIS A 42 0.00 19.68 -18.35
C HIS A 42 0.85 19.24 -19.54
N SER A 43 2.16 19.46 -19.47
CA SER A 43 3.07 19.11 -20.55
C SER A 43 3.48 17.64 -20.55
N TRP A 44 3.20 16.98 -21.66
CA TRP A 44 3.64 15.64 -21.99
C TRP A 44 5.17 15.45 -21.90
N LEU A 45 5.95 16.46 -22.29
CA LEU A 45 7.43 16.41 -22.25
C LEU A 45 7.94 16.41 -20.79
N LYS A 46 7.28 17.18 -19.91
CA LYS A 46 7.57 17.19 -18.46
C LYS A 46 7.18 15.87 -17.82
N CYS A 47 6.08 15.22 -18.21
CA CYS A 47 5.78 13.88 -17.72
C CYS A 47 6.72 12.79 -18.23
N SER A 48 7.23 12.94 -19.47
CA SER A 48 8.21 12.02 -20.04
C SER A 48 9.62 12.16 -19.43
N LEU A 49 9.98 13.35 -18.93
CA LEU A 49 11.32 13.64 -18.38
C LEU A 49 11.36 13.78 -16.84
N LEU A 50 10.22 14.04 -16.18
CA LEU A 50 10.08 14.28 -14.72
C LEU A 50 9.05 13.36 -14.02
N GLU A 51 8.58 12.30 -14.69
CA GLU A 51 7.78 11.19 -14.13
C GLU A 51 6.55 11.63 -13.34
N CYS A 52 5.55 12.11 -14.06
CA CYS A 52 4.26 12.45 -13.45
C CYS A 52 3.65 11.26 -12.69
N CYS A 53 2.94 11.57 -11.61
CA CYS A 53 2.02 10.69 -10.88
C CYS A 53 0.77 10.28 -11.72
N ASN A 54 0.84 10.33 -13.05
CA ASN A 54 -0.25 9.84 -13.88
C ASN A 54 -0.20 8.31 -13.94
N ILE A 55 -0.72 7.70 -12.88
CA ILE A 55 -1.14 6.29 -12.80
C ILE A 55 -2.58 6.17 -13.37
N GLU A 56 -2.96 7.03 -14.31
CA GLU A 56 -4.13 6.73 -15.12
C GLU A 56 -3.65 5.66 -16.12
N ASP A 57 -4.25 4.46 -15.98
CA ASP A 57 -4.21 3.31 -16.90
C ASP A 57 -3.24 2.14 -16.65
N THR A 58 -2.45 2.10 -15.57
CA THR A 58 -1.50 0.98 -15.35
C THR A 58 -1.91 -0.10 -14.36
N LEU A 59 -3.02 0.06 -13.61
CA LEU A 59 -3.42 -0.98 -12.67
C LEU A 59 -4.06 -2.17 -13.39
N ASN A 60 -3.22 -3.14 -13.74
CA ASN A 60 -3.69 -4.40 -14.27
C ASN A 60 -4.06 -5.36 -13.12
N LEU A 61 -5.33 -5.35 -12.72
CA LEU A 61 -5.85 -6.23 -11.67
C LEU A 61 -5.61 -7.72 -11.97
N SER A 62 -5.51 -8.12 -13.24
CA SER A 62 -5.23 -9.53 -13.58
C SER A 62 -3.79 -9.91 -13.24
N VAL A 63 -2.84 -8.99 -13.42
CA VAL A 63 -1.43 -9.19 -13.06
C VAL A 63 -1.27 -9.26 -11.54
N ILE A 64 -1.90 -8.33 -10.80
CA ILE A 64 -1.91 -8.40 -9.33
C ILE A 64 -2.48 -9.72 -8.85
N LYS A 65 -3.63 -10.13 -9.41
CA LYS A 65 -4.26 -11.40 -9.04
C LYS A 65 -3.31 -12.57 -9.29
N MET A 66 -2.69 -12.64 -10.46
CA MET A 66 -1.73 -13.69 -10.80
C MET A 66 -0.54 -13.70 -9.84
N ASP A 67 0.03 -12.54 -9.52
CA ASP A 67 1.14 -12.42 -8.58
C ASP A 67 0.74 -12.89 -7.18
N LEU A 68 -0.42 -12.46 -6.68
CA LEU A 68 -0.93 -12.87 -5.38
C LEU A 68 -1.23 -14.38 -5.34
N ASP A 69 -1.91 -14.92 -6.35
CA ASP A 69 -2.29 -16.34 -6.41
C ASP A 69 -1.05 -17.24 -6.51
N ARG A 70 0.01 -16.80 -7.21
CA ARG A 70 1.25 -17.57 -7.37
C ARG A 70 2.18 -17.48 -6.15
N LYS A 71 2.26 -16.31 -5.51
CA LYS A 71 3.30 -16.04 -4.50
C LYS A 71 2.79 -16.12 -3.05
N VAL A 72 1.48 -15.98 -2.82
CA VAL A 72 0.91 -15.86 -1.47
C VAL A 72 0.19 -17.14 -1.06
N PHE A 73 0.83 -17.93 -0.21
CA PHE A 73 0.30 -19.23 0.19
C PHE A 73 -0.68 -19.16 1.36
N GLY A 74 -1.82 -19.82 1.22
CA GLY A 74 -2.78 -20.01 2.32
C GLY A 74 -3.58 -18.78 2.74
N GLN A 75 -3.52 -17.67 1.99
CA GLN A 75 -4.19 -16.40 2.32
C GLN A 75 -5.33 -16.03 1.36
N HIS A 76 -6.16 -17.01 0.96
CA HIS A 76 -7.25 -16.80 0.00
C HIS A 76 -8.22 -15.67 0.42
N LEU A 77 -8.55 -15.55 1.72
CA LEU A 77 -9.41 -14.47 2.23
C LEU A 77 -8.76 -13.09 2.01
N ALA A 78 -7.48 -12.96 2.36
CA ALA A 78 -6.75 -11.70 2.21
C ALA A 78 -6.65 -11.28 0.75
N VAL A 79 -6.25 -12.21 -0.12
CA VAL A 79 -6.14 -11.99 -1.57
C VAL A 79 -7.48 -11.54 -2.16
N GLN A 80 -8.58 -12.23 -1.82
CA GLN A 80 -9.92 -11.87 -2.31
C GLN A 80 -10.33 -10.46 -1.88
N ILE A 81 -10.13 -10.09 -0.62
CA ILE A 81 -10.51 -8.77 -0.09
C ILE A 81 -9.65 -7.68 -0.71
N VAL A 82 -8.33 -7.87 -0.81
CA VAL A 82 -7.40 -6.92 -1.43
C VAL A 82 -7.79 -6.65 -2.88
N LEU A 83 -8.02 -7.70 -3.68
CA LEU A 83 -8.42 -7.53 -5.08
C LEU A 83 -9.74 -6.77 -5.21
N ARG A 84 -10.71 -7.06 -4.34
CA ARG A 84 -11.99 -6.34 -4.29
C ARG A 84 -11.79 -4.86 -3.92
N ALA A 85 -10.98 -4.58 -2.92
CA ALA A 85 -10.70 -3.23 -2.43
C ALA A 85 -10.00 -2.38 -3.48
N LEU A 86 -8.94 -2.91 -4.11
CA LEU A 86 -8.21 -2.25 -5.19
C LEU A 86 -9.10 -2.02 -6.42
N SER A 87 -9.94 -3.01 -6.77
CA SER A 87 -10.88 -2.88 -7.88
C SER A 87 -11.88 -1.75 -7.63
N ALA A 88 -12.53 -1.73 -6.45
CA ALA A 88 -13.48 -0.69 -6.09
C ALA A 88 -12.85 0.72 -6.10
N ASN A 89 -11.63 0.85 -5.58
CA ASN A 89 -10.92 2.14 -5.56
C ASN A 89 -10.53 2.61 -6.98
N THR A 90 -10.19 1.69 -7.87
CA THR A 90 -9.72 2.02 -9.22
C THR A 90 -10.85 2.40 -10.17
N HIS A 91 -12.03 1.79 -10.03
CA HIS A 91 -13.19 2.11 -10.87
C HIS A 91 -13.82 3.48 -10.54
N SER A 92 -13.54 4.02 -9.36
CA SER A 92 -14.06 5.33 -8.95
C SER A 92 -13.15 6.45 -9.43
N LYS A 93 -13.65 7.31 -10.34
CA LYS A 93 -12.88 8.45 -10.87
C LYS A 93 -12.52 9.49 -9.80
N ARG A 94 -13.39 9.65 -8.80
CA ARG A 94 -13.24 10.60 -7.70
C ARG A 94 -13.79 9.99 -6.39
N PRO A 95 -13.02 9.12 -5.70
CA PRO A 95 -13.45 8.53 -4.44
C PRO A 95 -13.70 9.58 -3.35
N ARG A 96 -14.69 9.37 -2.47
CA ARG A 96 -15.06 10.33 -1.41
C ARG A 96 -14.12 10.33 -0.19
N LYS A 97 -13.22 9.36 -0.11
CA LYS A 97 -12.20 9.15 0.92
C LYS A 97 -11.08 8.28 0.31
N PRO A 98 -9.85 8.30 0.85
CA PRO A 98 -8.82 7.35 0.43
C PRO A 98 -9.21 5.91 0.76
N LEU A 99 -8.59 4.96 0.07
CA LEU A 99 -8.72 3.55 0.41
C LEU A 99 -7.87 3.24 1.66
N VAL A 100 -8.49 2.76 2.72
CA VAL A 100 -7.79 2.38 3.97
C VAL A 100 -7.99 0.89 4.25
N MET A 101 -6.91 0.14 4.17
CA MET A 101 -6.89 -1.30 4.48
C MET A 101 -6.07 -1.57 5.74
N SER A 102 -6.58 -2.42 6.63
CA SER A 102 -5.88 -2.83 7.85
C SER A 102 -5.68 -4.33 7.86
N PHE A 103 -4.44 -4.78 7.82
CA PHE A 103 -4.03 -6.19 7.74
C PHE A 103 -3.76 -6.72 9.15
N HIS A 104 -4.38 -7.84 9.50
CA HIS A 104 -4.33 -8.41 10.86
C HIS A 104 -4.02 -9.90 10.81
N GLY A 105 -3.11 -10.37 11.65
CA GLY A 105 -2.77 -11.80 11.73
C GLY A 105 -1.43 -12.00 12.41
N TRP A 106 -1.02 -13.26 12.57
CA TRP A 106 0.29 -13.59 13.13
C TRP A 106 1.46 -13.08 12.30
N THR A 107 2.64 -13.07 12.94
CA THR A 107 3.89 -12.75 12.26
C THR A 107 4.23 -13.81 11.20
N GLY A 108 4.90 -13.40 10.13
CA GLY A 108 5.33 -14.30 9.05
C GLY A 108 4.21 -14.91 8.18
N THR A 109 2.97 -14.44 8.31
CA THR A 109 1.82 -14.90 7.50
C THR A 109 1.70 -14.21 6.13
N GLY A 110 2.53 -13.19 5.86
CA GLY A 110 2.60 -12.53 4.54
C GLY A 110 2.06 -11.10 4.46
N LYS A 111 1.70 -10.45 5.58
CA LYS A 111 1.17 -9.07 5.60
C LYS A 111 2.04 -8.07 4.82
N THR A 112 3.32 -7.98 5.19
CA THR A 112 4.30 -7.10 4.53
C THR A 112 4.53 -7.53 3.08
N PHE A 113 4.63 -8.84 2.83
CA PHE A 113 4.85 -9.39 1.50
C PHE A 113 3.72 -9.03 0.52
N VAL A 114 2.45 -9.17 0.95
CA VAL A 114 1.29 -8.73 0.16
C VAL A 114 1.33 -7.23 -0.09
N SER A 115 1.69 -6.41 0.91
CA SER A 115 1.82 -4.96 0.71
C SER A 115 2.91 -4.59 -0.30
N SER A 116 4.02 -5.34 -0.34
CA SER A 116 5.08 -5.18 -1.33
C SER A 116 4.59 -5.54 -2.74
N ILE A 117 3.87 -6.64 -2.91
CA ILE A 117 3.28 -7.03 -4.21
C ILE A 117 2.33 -5.95 -4.72
N ILE A 118 1.51 -5.36 -3.84
CA ILE A 118 0.61 -4.25 -4.17
C ILE A 118 1.43 -3.04 -4.65
N ALA A 119 2.48 -2.66 -3.91
CA ALA A 119 3.33 -1.53 -4.27
C ALA A 119 4.03 -1.75 -5.60
N GLU A 120 4.61 -2.93 -5.81
CA GLU A 120 5.27 -3.36 -7.05
C GLU A 120 4.37 -3.24 -8.27
N ASN A 121 3.12 -3.69 -8.14
CA ASN A 121 2.18 -3.68 -9.26
C ASN A 121 1.56 -2.29 -9.51
N LEU A 122 1.35 -1.48 -8.46
CA LEU A 122 0.83 -0.12 -8.62
C LEU A 122 1.87 0.81 -9.24
N TYR A 123 3.13 0.67 -8.82
CA TYR A 123 4.16 1.65 -9.13
C TYR A 123 5.23 1.16 -10.08
N GLN A 124 5.42 -0.15 -10.32
CA GLN A 124 6.61 -0.70 -11.00
C GLN A 124 7.90 -0.18 -10.33
N LEU A 125 8.67 -1.04 -9.67
CA LEU A 125 9.83 -0.64 -8.86
C LEU A 125 11.04 -0.09 -9.66
N ASN A 126 10.84 0.55 -10.81
CA ASN A 126 11.83 1.44 -11.37
C ASN A 126 12.06 2.57 -10.35
N ILE A 127 13.33 2.84 -10.03
CA ILE A 127 13.83 3.88 -9.09
C ILE A 127 12.91 5.10 -8.95
N PRO A 128 12.45 5.73 -10.04
CA PRO A 128 11.63 6.91 -9.93
C PRO A 128 10.24 6.76 -9.30
N ARG A 129 9.54 5.66 -9.56
CA ARG A 129 8.15 5.49 -9.10
C ARG A 129 8.09 5.02 -7.64
N GLN A 130 9.21 4.54 -7.09
CA GLN A 130 9.34 4.21 -5.67
C GLN A 130 9.08 5.42 -4.76
N ARG A 131 9.33 6.64 -5.25
CA ARG A 131 9.09 7.89 -4.48
C ARG A 131 7.64 8.11 -4.08
N PHE A 132 6.69 7.40 -4.70
CA PHE A 132 5.26 7.47 -4.40
C PHE A 132 4.79 6.39 -3.43
N VAL A 133 5.71 5.51 -2.99
CA VAL A 133 5.47 4.49 -1.99
C VAL A 133 6.23 4.87 -0.73
N HIS A 134 5.51 5.10 0.36
CA HIS A 134 6.06 5.55 1.62
C HIS A 134 5.85 4.48 2.69
N HIS A 135 6.95 3.89 3.15
CA HIS A 135 6.91 2.85 4.19
C HIS A 135 7.37 3.41 5.54
N PHE A 136 6.50 3.37 6.54
CA PHE A 136 6.78 3.74 7.90
C PHE A 136 6.76 2.51 8.80
N ASN A 137 7.89 2.12 9.36
CA ASN A 137 7.91 1.27 10.55
C ASN A 137 7.80 2.13 11.81
N THR A 138 6.81 1.85 12.65
CA THR A 138 6.51 2.64 13.85
C THR A 138 7.61 2.56 14.90
N VAL A 139 8.20 1.39 15.11
CA VAL A 139 9.28 1.15 16.08
C VAL A 139 10.56 1.85 15.65
N LEU A 140 10.87 1.87 14.34
CA LEU A 140 12.09 2.48 13.81
C LEU A 140 11.98 4.00 13.65
N HIS A 141 10.86 4.50 13.12
CA HIS A 141 10.71 5.93 12.83
C HIS A 141 10.15 6.73 14.01
N PHE A 142 9.39 6.10 14.92
CA PHE A 142 8.77 6.77 16.05
C PHE A 142 9.12 6.12 17.42
N PRO A 143 10.42 5.87 17.71
CA PRO A 143 10.83 5.09 18.89
C PRO A 143 10.62 5.81 20.23
N HIS A 144 10.64 7.14 20.25
CA HIS A 144 10.71 7.92 21.48
C HIS A 144 9.42 8.68 21.76
N LEU A 145 8.73 8.31 22.85
CA LEU A 145 7.48 8.96 23.27
C LEU A 145 7.63 10.47 23.55
N SER A 146 8.81 10.92 23.97
CA SER A 146 9.10 12.34 24.23
C SER A 146 9.04 13.22 22.96
N HIS A 147 9.22 12.63 21.78
CA HIS A 147 9.25 13.36 20.50
C HIS A 147 7.93 13.26 19.73
N VAL A 148 6.86 12.72 20.33
CA VAL A 148 5.57 12.50 19.65
C VAL A 148 5.04 13.77 18.99
N HIS A 149 5.19 14.94 19.62
CA HIS A 149 4.76 16.21 19.02
C HIS A 149 5.50 16.53 17.71
N LEU A 150 6.82 16.31 17.66
CA LEU A 150 7.63 16.49 16.45
C LEU A 150 7.23 15.47 15.38
N TYR A 151 7.04 14.21 15.75
CA TYR A 151 6.63 13.15 14.82
C TYR A 151 5.27 13.45 14.18
N LYS A 152 4.32 14.01 14.94
CA LYS A 152 3.01 14.43 14.41
C LYS A 152 3.18 15.45 13.29
N GLU A 153 3.96 16.50 13.53
CA GLU A 153 4.20 17.57 12.55
C GLU A 153 4.92 17.03 11.30
N GLN A 154 5.98 16.26 11.48
CA GLN A 154 6.73 15.65 10.39
C GLN A 154 5.84 14.74 9.54
N LEU A 155 5.03 13.90 10.17
CA LEU A 155 4.14 12.96 9.48
C LEU A 155 3.03 13.69 8.72
N GLN A 156 2.42 14.72 9.31
CA GLN A 156 1.41 15.54 8.64
C GLN A 156 1.97 16.26 7.43
N ASN A 157 3.13 16.91 7.58
CA ASN A 157 3.79 17.61 6.49
C ASN A 157 4.24 16.64 5.39
N TRP A 158 4.73 15.45 5.75
CA TRP A 158 5.10 14.42 4.79
C TRP A 158 3.91 13.93 3.97
N ILE A 159 2.80 13.58 4.63
CA ILE A 159 1.58 13.11 3.96
C ILE A 159 1.03 14.22 3.04
N ARG A 160 0.88 15.44 3.57
CA ARG A 160 0.41 16.59 2.78
C ARG A 160 1.30 16.83 1.57
N GLY A 161 2.62 16.95 1.75
CA GLY A 161 3.55 17.25 0.66
C GLY A 161 3.56 16.18 -0.43
N ASN A 162 3.55 14.89 -0.06
CA ASN A 162 3.58 13.80 -1.03
C ASN A 162 2.24 13.61 -1.75
N VAL A 163 1.10 13.80 -1.07
CA VAL A 163 -0.22 13.74 -1.74
C VAL A 163 -0.41 14.93 -2.67
N SER A 164 0.07 16.13 -2.30
CA SER A 164 0.09 17.30 -3.18
C SER A 164 0.91 17.05 -4.44
N ALA A 165 2.04 16.34 -4.33
CA ALA A 165 2.86 15.97 -5.48
C ALA A 165 2.24 14.81 -6.28
N CYS A 166 1.59 13.87 -5.59
CA CYS A 166 1.01 12.67 -6.18
C CYS A 166 -0.28 12.24 -5.45
N PRO A 167 -1.47 12.54 -6.00
CA PRO A 167 -2.74 12.22 -5.35
C PRO A 167 -2.96 10.72 -5.10
N ARG A 168 -2.23 9.84 -5.80
CA ARG A 168 -2.35 8.39 -5.66
C ARG A 168 -1.34 7.77 -4.69
N SER A 169 -0.49 8.55 -4.01
CA SER A 169 0.55 8.04 -3.10
C SER A 169 0.08 6.90 -2.19
N LEU A 170 0.94 5.89 -2.04
CA LEU A 170 0.72 4.73 -1.21
C LEU A 170 1.50 4.88 0.10
N PHE A 171 0.78 4.82 1.22
CA PHE A 171 1.36 4.87 2.56
C PHE A 171 1.19 3.51 3.24
N ILE A 172 2.29 2.87 3.60
CA ILE A 172 2.31 1.59 4.33
C ILE A 172 2.86 1.85 5.72
N PHE A 173 2.07 1.56 6.75
CA PHE A 173 2.52 1.65 8.14
C PHE A 173 2.63 0.24 8.71
N SER A 174 3.83 -0.16 9.11
CA SER A 174 4.11 -1.44 9.76
C SER A 174 4.17 -1.30 11.26
N GLU A 175 3.79 -2.37 11.96
CA GLU A 175 3.77 -2.44 13.44
C GLU A 175 2.87 -1.35 14.03
N MET A 176 1.71 -1.14 13.40
CA MET A 176 0.75 -0.10 13.81
C MET A 176 0.18 -0.34 15.21
N ASP A 177 0.24 -1.58 15.72
CA ASP A 177 -0.05 -1.93 17.11
C ASP A 177 0.97 -1.37 18.12
N GLN A 178 2.14 -0.92 17.66
CA GLN A 178 3.20 -0.30 18.46
C GLN A 178 3.29 1.22 18.27
N MET A 179 2.37 1.83 17.51
CA MET A 179 2.39 3.27 17.24
C MET A 179 2.20 4.07 18.54
N PRO A 180 2.95 5.16 18.82
CA PRO A 180 2.78 5.98 20.02
C PRO A 180 1.42 6.67 20.15
N HIS A 181 0.88 6.74 21.37
CA HIS A 181 -0.41 7.38 21.69
C HIS A 181 -0.47 8.82 21.18
N GLY A 182 -1.55 9.14 20.47
CA GLY A 182 -1.79 10.44 19.87
C GLY A 182 -1.14 10.64 18.50
N LEU A 183 -0.12 9.87 18.10
CA LEU A 183 0.47 10.00 16.76
C LEU A 183 -0.52 9.58 15.67
N ILE A 184 -1.40 8.61 15.94
CA ILE A 184 -2.47 8.25 15.00
C ILE A 184 -3.43 9.42 14.74
N ASP A 185 -3.70 10.24 15.76
CA ASP A 185 -4.65 11.35 15.67
C ASP A 185 -4.19 12.38 14.63
N SER A 186 -2.87 12.46 14.37
CA SER A 186 -2.33 13.36 13.35
C SER A 186 -2.58 12.88 11.93
N ILE A 187 -2.83 11.58 11.71
CA ILE A 187 -3.16 11.03 10.39
C ILE A 187 -4.66 10.86 10.15
N MET A 188 -5.47 10.75 11.20
CA MET A 188 -6.93 10.55 11.09
C MET A 188 -7.63 11.52 10.12
N PRO A 189 -7.31 12.84 10.11
CA PRO A 189 -7.96 13.77 9.18
C PRO A 189 -7.81 13.33 7.71
N PHE A 190 -6.67 12.75 7.33
CA PHE A 190 -6.41 12.35 5.95
C PHE A 190 -7.14 11.08 5.53
N LEU A 191 -7.68 10.31 6.48
CA LEU A 191 -8.36 9.02 6.23
C LEU A 191 -9.88 9.18 6.05
N GLY A 192 -10.41 10.37 6.35
CA GLY A 192 -11.84 10.64 6.44
C GLY A 192 -12.54 10.95 5.13
N TYR A 193 -13.84 11.24 5.24
CA TYR A 193 -14.67 11.73 4.14
C TYR A 193 -14.51 13.25 4.03
N HIS A 194 -13.57 13.67 3.21
CA HIS A 194 -13.31 15.09 2.94
C HIS A 194 -13.17 15.29 1.44
N GLU A 195 -13.72 16.39 0.92
CA GLU A 195 -13.44 16.77 -0.46
C GLU A 195 -11.97 17.18 -0.59
N GLU A 196 -11.52 18.13 0.23
CA GLU A 196 -10.13 18.57 0.30
C GLU A 196 -9.78 18.96 1.74
N ILE A 197 -8.49 18.87 2.09
CA ILE A 197 -7.93 19.39 3.34
C ILE A 197 -6.80 20.31 2.94
N ASP A 198 -6.87 21.58 3.34
CA ASP A 198 -5.91 22.62 2.95
C ASP A 198 -5.69 22.71 1.42
N GLY A 199 -6.75 22.51 0.63
CA GLY A 199 -6.70 22.52 -0.85
C GLY A 199 -6.09 21.25 -1.48
N VAL A 200 -5.86 20.20 -0.69
CA VAL A 200 -5.29 18.93 -1.16
C VAL A 200 -6.36 17.84 -1.15
N TYR A 201 -6.49 17.15 -2.28
CA TYR A 201 -7.44 16.05 -2.47
C TYR A 201 -6.79 14.69 -2.13
N TYR A 202 -7.27 14.03 -1.07
CA TYR A 202 -6.73 12.76 -0.58
C TYR A 202 -7.45 11.52 -1.10
N GLY A 203 -8.59 11.67 -1.77
CA GLY A 203 -9.47 10.54 -2.12
C GLY A 203 -8.83 9.47 -3.02
N LYS A 204 -7.74 9.78 -3.72
CA LYS A 204 -7.02 8.82 -4.58
C LYS A 204 -5.89 8.06 -3.85
N ALA A 205 -5.51 8.48 -2.63
CA ALA A 205 -4.42 7.88 -1.88
C ALA A 205 -4.82 6.50 -1.32
N ILE A 206 -3.82 5.68 -1.01
CA ILE A 206 -4.01 4.36 -0.43
C ILE A 206 -3.22 4.27 0.87
N PHE A 207 -3.88 3.85 1.94
CA PHE A 207 -3.27 3.60 3.25
C PHE A 207 -3.38 2.12 3.58
N ILE A 208 -2.26 1.49 3.93
CA ILE A 208 -2.18 0.11 4.37
C ILE A 208 -1.57 0.07 5.76
N PHE A 209 -2.31 -0.45 6.73
CA PHE A 209 -1.85 -0.64 8.10
C PHE A 209 -1.55 -2.11 8.34
N LEU A 210 -0.35 -2.45 8.81
CA LEU A 210 0.05 -3.81 9.11
C LEU A 210 0.13 -3.99 10.63
N ASN A 211 -0.71 -4.89 11.15
CA ASN A 211 -0.88 -5.11 12.58
C ASN A 211 -0.73 -6.59 12.94
N ASN A 212 -0.16 -6.85 14.11
CA ASN A 212 -0.21 -8.19 14.72
C ASN A 212 -1.43 -8.37 15.65
N ALA A 213 -2.03 -7.26 16.09
CA ALA A 213 -3.25 -7.26 16.91
C ALA A 213 -4.39 -8.05 16.24
N GLY A 214 -5.08 -8.87 17.05
CA GLY A 214 -6.15 -9.77 16.60
C GLY A 214 -5.65 -11.09 15.97
N GLY A 215 -4.34 -11.29 15.83
CA GLY A 215 -3.78 -12.51 15.25
C GLY A 215 -4.16 -13.79 15.99
N ASP A 216 -4.14 -13.78 17.32
CA ASP A 216 -4.54 -14.93 18.15
C ASP A 216 -6.00 -15.29 17.95
N LYS A 217 -6.88 -14.28 17.82
CA LYS A 217 -8.30 -14.52 17.59
C LYS A 217 -8.57 -15.15 16.22
N VAL A 218 -7.82 -14.72 15.19
CA VAL A 218 -7.88 -15.32 13.86
C VAL A 218 -7.43 -16.78 13.91
N ALA A 219 -6.35 -17.07 14.63
CA ALA A 219 -5.84 -18.42 14.77
C ALA A 219 -6.79 -19.34 15.55
N GLU A 220 -7.40 -18.85 16.63
CA GLU A 220 -8.41 -19.57 17.40
C GLU A 220 -9.59 -19.98 16.50
N ILE A 221 -10.10 -19.06 15.68
CA ILE A 221 -11.21 -19.33 14.76
C ILE A 221 -10.79 -20.35 13.68
N ALA A 222 -9.59 -20.20 13.11
CA ALA A 222 -9.07 -21.14 12.13
C ALA A 222 -8.95 -22.55 12.71
N LEU A 223 -8.45 -22.66 13.95
CA LEU A 223 -8.32 -23.92 14.68
C LEU A 223 -9.67 -24.55 15.00
N ASP A 224 -10.67 -23.77 15.43
CA ASP A 224 -12.04 -24.25 15.67
C ASP A 224 -12.66 -24.85 14.39
N TYR A 225 -12.46 -24.20 13.24
CA TYR A 225 -12.93 -24.73 11.96
C TYR A 225 -12.23 -26.05 11.60
N TRP A 226 -10.91 -26.11 11.79
CA TRP A 226 -10.14 -27.32 11.53
C TRP A 226 -10.57 -28.48 12.45
N ARG A 227 -10.75 -28.23 13.76
CA ARG A 227 -11.22 -29.23 14.73
C ARG A 227 -12.62 -29.77 14.40
N ARG A 228 -13.45 -28.95 13.74
CA ARG A 228 -14.77 -29.34 13.20
C ARG A 228 -14.70 -29.99 11.82
N GLN A 229 -13.50 -30.35 11.36
CA GLN A 229 -13.25 -30.95 10.04
C GLN A 229 -13.79 -30.09 8.88
N LYS A 230 -13.81 -28.77 9.06
CA LYS A 230 -14.12 -27.82 7.98
C LYS A 230 -12.84 -27.45 7.26
N ARG A 231 -12.98 -27.13 5.97
CA ARG A 231 -11.84 -26.65 5.19
C ARG A 231 -11.53 -25.22 5.61
N ARG A 232 -10.27 -24.85 5.45
CA ARG A 232 -9.78 -23.48 5.68
C ARG A 232 -10.54 -22.47 4.83
N GLU A 233 -10.89 -22.86 3.60
CA GLU A 233 -11.63 -22.06 2.62
C GLU A 233 -13.12 -21.87 2.98
N ASP A 234 -13.63 -22.67 3.92
CA ASP A 234 -15.02 -22.56 4.39
C ASP A 234 -15.18 -21.50 5.51
N VAL A 235 -14.08 -20.88 5.96
CA VAL A 235 -14.10 -19.82 6.99
C VAL A 235 -14.80 -18.57 6.43
N PRO A 236 -15.96 -18.14 6.98
CA PRO A 236 -16.70 -17.01 6.42
C PRO A 236 -15.98 -15.68 6.65
N VAL A 237 -15.58 -15.02 5.56
CA VAL A 237 -14.91 -13.71 5.56
C VAL A 237 -15.61 -12.70 6.48
N LYS A 238 -16.93 -12.52 6.31
CA LYS A 238 -17.71 -11.51 7.04
C LYS A 238 -17.68 -11.74 8.55
N LYS A 239 -17.77 -13.01 8.97
CA LYS A 239 -17.72 -13.39 10.39
C LYS A 239 -16.34 -13.08 10.96
N LEU A 240 -15.28 -13.39 10.21
CA LEU A 240 -13.91 -13.15 10.65
C LEU A 240 -13.61 -11.65 10.73
N GLN A 241 -14.05 -10.85 9.76
CA GLN A 241 -13.91 -9.38 9.79
C GLN A 241 -14.63 -8.75 10.98
N TYR A 242 -15.87 -9.19 11.27
CA TYR A 242 -16.65 -8.72 12.41
C TYR A 242 -15.98 -9.07 13.75
N LEU A 243 -15.56 -10.32 13.92
CA LEU A 243 -14.90 -10.76 15.16
C LEU A 243 -13.55 -10.08 15.36
N LEU A 244 -12.80 -9.86 14.27
CA LEU A 244 -11.58 -9.08 14.31
C LEU A 244 -11.83 -7.63 14.74
N SER A 245 -12.82 -6.96 14.15
CA SER A 245 -13.12 -5.57 14.53
C SER A 245 -13.54 -5.47 16.00
N GLU A 246 -14.33 -6.42 16.51
CA GLU A 246 -14.73 -6.46 17.92
C GLU A 246 -13.53 -6.68 18.86
N GLU A 247 -12.64 -7.62 18.53
CA GLU A 247 -11.45 -7.93 19.34
C GLU A 247 -10.52 -6.72 19.42
N ILE A 248 -10.23 -6.12 18.27
CA ILE A 248 -9.39 -4.94 18.15
C ILE A 248 -10.00 -3.76 18.93
N PHE A 249 -11.32 -3.64 18.94
CA PHE A 249 -12.02 -2.59 19.66
C PHE A 249 -11.94 -2.75 21.19
N ARG A 250 -11.99 -4.00 21.69
CA ARG A 250 -12.01 -4.30 23.12
C ARG A 250 -10.65 -4.22 23.79
N ASN A 251 -9.58 -4.55 23.07
CA ASN A 251 -8.25 -4.65 23.63
C ASN A 251 -7.67 -3.25 23.92
N ARG A 252 -7.61 -2.83 25.20
CA ARG A 252 -7.30 -1.45 25.58
C ARG A 252 -5.83 -1.06 25.39
N ASP A 253 -4.91 -2.00 25.50
CA ASP A 253 -3.47 -1.73 25.53
C ASP A 253 -2.85 -1.57 24.12
N SER A 254 -3.45 -2.18 23.10
CA SER A 254 -3.09 -1.99 21.68
C SER A 254 -4.18 -1.26 20.87
N GLY A 255 -5.38 -1.15 21.44
CA GLY A 255 -6.59 -0.76 20.72
C GLY A 255 -7.12 0.64 21.01
N PHE A 256 -6.50 1.49 21.84
CA PHE A 256 -6.92 2.91 21.88
C PHE A 256 -6.80 3.54 20.47
N PHE A 257 -5.72 3.22 19.75
CA PHE A 257 -5.46 3.63 18.37
C PHE A 257 -6.52 3.15 17.39
N HIS A 258 -6.87 1.86 17.50
CA HIS A 258 -7.77 1.24 16.56
C HIS A 258 -9.22 1.58 16.90
N SER A 259 -9.56 1.76 18.17
CA SER A 259 -10.89 2.16 18.62
C SER A 259 -11.30 3.50 18.02
N GLN A 260 -10.42 4.52 17.97
CA GLN A 260 -10.77 5.80 17.36
C GLN A 260 -10.94 5.72 15.84
N LEU A 261 -10.09 4.96 15.15
CA LEU A 261 -10.21 4.71 13.71
C LEU A 261 -11.50 3.92 13.38
N ILE A 262 -11.83 2.92 14.20
CA ILE A 262 -13.05 2.11 14.10
C ILE A 262 -14.30 2.95 14.41
N HIS A 263 -14.28 3.73 15.49
CA HIS A 263 -15.37 4.60 15.91
C HIS A 263 -15.76 5.60 14.82
N LYS A 264 -14.76 6.14 14.11
CA LYS A 264 -14.98 7.06 12.99
C LYS A 264 -15.15 6.36 11.64
N ASN A 265 -15.19 5.03 11.62
CA ASN A 265 -15.33 4.19 10.42
C ASN A 265 -14.32 4.56 9.31
N LEU A 266 -13.07 4.82 9.71
CA LEU A 266 -12.01 5.26 8.79
C LEU A 266 -11.37 4.11 8.03
N ILE A 267 -11.39 2.89 8.59
CA ILE A 267 -10.87 1.68 7.94
C ILE A 267 -11.97 1.10 7.04
N ASP A 268 -11.69 0.92 5.75
CA ASP A 268 -12.65 0.33 4.79
C ASP A 268 -12.69 -1.20 4.88
N TYR A 269 -11.52 -1.82 5.05
CA TYR A 269 -11.38 -3.27 5.06
C TYR A 269 -10.43 -3.75 6.15
N PHE A 270 -10.96 -4.56 7.07
CA PHE A 270 -10.16 -5.42 7.95
C PHE A 270 -9.80 -6.69 7.18
N ILE A 271 -8.51 -6.96 7.00
CA ILE A 271 -8.02 -8.06 6.16
C ILE A 271 -7.35 -9.11 7.05
N PRO A 272 -8.03 -10.24 7.31
CA PRO A 272 -7.46 -11.33 8.11
C PRO A 272 -6.37 -12.09 7.34
N PHE A 273 -5.25 -12.32 8.01
CA PHE A 273 -4.19 -13.22 7.61
C PHE A 273 -4.22 -14.43 8.53
N LEU A 274 -4.55 -15.57 7.94
CA LEU A 274 -4.72 -16.84 8.63
C LEU A 274 -3.35 -17.46 8.98
N PRO A 275 -3.25 -18.24 10.06
CA PRO A 275 -2.02 -18.95 10.40
C PRO A 275 -1.59 -19.93 9.30
N LEU A 276 -0.29 -20.12 9.09
CA LEU A 276 0.23 -20.98 8.02
C LEU A 276 0.31 -22.44 8.49
N GLU A 277 -0.22 -23.35 7.66
CA GLU A 277 -0.19 -24.80 7.87
C GLU A 277 1.11 -25.37 7.32
N TYR A 278 1.46 -26.60 7.73
CA TYR A 278 2.58 -27.37 7.19
C TYR A 278 2.76 -27.23 5.68
N LYS A 279 1.69 -27.46 4.91
CA LYS A 279 1.70 -27.36 3.44
C LYS A 279 2.10 -25.98 2.92
N HIS A 280 1.70 -24.90 3.60
CA HIS A 280 2.06 -23.53 3.20
C HIS A 280 3.53 -23.24 3.52
N VAL A 281 4.03 -23.77 4.63
CA VAL A 281 5.46 -23.63 5.00
C VAL A 281 6.33 -24.40 4.01
N LYS A 282 5.93 -25.59 3.56
CA LYS A 282 6.63 -26.32 2.49
C LYS A 282 6.82 -25.46 1.23
N GLU A 283 5.77 -24.77 0.79
CA GLU A 283 5.86 -23.88 -0.38
C GLU A 283 6.82 -22.71 -0.15
N CYS A 284 6.84 -22.12 1.06
CA CYS A 284 7.82 -21.10 1.41
C CYS A 284 9.26 -21.64 1.35
N VAL A 285 9.51 -22.84 1.88
CA VAL A 285 10.84 -23.46 1.89
C VAL A 285 11.29 -23.78 0.46
N ARG A 286 10.40 -24.34 -0.37
CA ARG A 286 10.67 -24.59 -1.80
C ARG A 286 11.06 -23.30 -2.51
N GLN A 287 10.28 -22.24 -2.32
CA GLN A 287 10.57 -20.95 -2.95
C GLN A 287 11.88 -20.36 -2.46
N GLU A 288 12.23 -20.52 -1.18
CA GLU A 288 13.49 -20.05 -0.62
C GLU A 288 14.70 -20.81 -1.18
N LEU A 289 14.62 -22.14 -1.30
CA LEU A 289 15.65 -22.96 -1.95
C LEU A 289 15.92 -22.47 -3.38
N HIS A 290 14.85 -22.24 -4.15
CA HIS A 290 14.95 -21.70 -5.50
C HIS A 290 15.62 -20.31 -5.51
N VAL A 291 15.27 -19.42 -4.57
CA VAL A 291 15.87 -18.07 -4.47
C VAL A 291 17.36 -18.14 -4.11
N GLN A 292 17.76 -19.07 -3.24
CA GLN A 292 19.15 -19.30 -2.86
C GLN A 292 19.95 -20.12 -3.89
N GLY A 293 19.30 -20.61 -4.96
CA GLY A 293 19.96 -21.38 -6.03
C GLY A 293 20.28 -22.83 -5.65
N HIS A 294 19.59 -23.37 -4.64
CA HIS A 294 19.74 -24.75 -4.19
C HIS A 294 18.73 -25.67 -4.90
N PRO A 295 19.07 -26.95 -5.14
CA PRO A 295 18.13 -27.91 -5.71
C PRO A 295 16.95 -28.15 -4.77
N GLU A 296 15.79 -28.48 -5.34
CA GLU A 296 14.64 -28.92 -4.56
C GLU A 296 14.89 -30.33 -4.01
N ASP A 297 14.96 -30.44 -2.68
CA ASP A 297 15.01 -31.69 -1.95
C ASP A 297 13.76 -31.80 -1.08
N GLU A 298 12.85 -32.73 -1.42
CA GLU A 298 11.58 -32.89 -0.73
C GLU A 298 11.73 -33.38 0.72
N ASP A 299 12.79 -34.14 1.03
CA ASP A 299 13.04 -34.63 2.38
C ASP A 299 13.50 -33.47 3.26
N LEU A 300 14.42 -32.63 2.76
CA LEU A 300 14.85 -31.40 3.43
C LEU A 300 13.69 -30.41 3.62
N ILE A 301 12.88 -30.20 2.58
CA ILE A 301 11.69 -29.34 2.64
C ILE A 301 10.73 -29.84 3.72
N ALA A 302 10.50 -31.15 3.77
CA ALA A 302 9.61 -31.77 4.75
C ALA A 302 10.15 -31.62 6.18
N GLU A 303 11.46 -31.85 6.38
CA GLU A 303 12.12 -31.71 7.67
C GLU A 303 11.99 -30.28 8.21
N ILE A 304 12.37 -29.28 7.41
CA ILE A 304 12.30 -27.87 7.81
C ILE A 304 10.85 -27.48 8.12
N ALA A 305 9.90 -27.86 7.26
CA ALA A 305 8.49 -27.53 7.47
C ALA A 305 7.92 -28.18 8.73
N LEU A 306 8.26 -29.44 9.02
CA LEU A 306 7.83 -30.14 10.25
C LEU A 306 8.42 -29.50 11.51
N ALA A 307 9.69 -29.10 11.47
CA ALA A 307 10.35 -28.41 12.57
C ALA A 307 9.74 -27.02 12.85
N MET A 308 9.14 -26.40 11.84
CA MET A 308 8.53 -25.07 11.94
C MET A 308 7.04 -25.09 12.33
N THR A 309 6.35 -26.22 12.20
CA THR A 309 4.97 -26.39 12.68
C THR A 309 4.95 -26.82 14.15
N ASP A 310 4.52 -25.89 15.00
CA ASP A 310 4.70 -25.94 16.45
C ASP A 310 3.42 -25.58 17.25
N TYR A 311 2.33 -25.18 16.57
CA TYR A 311 1.11 -24.73 17.23
C TYR A 311 -0.16 -25.42 16.71
N PRO A 312 -1.14 -25.72 17.56
CA PRO A 312 -1.02 -25.83 19.02
C PRO A 312 -0.04 -26.95 19.39
N SER A 313 0.40 -27.02 20.65
CA SER A 313 1.44 -27.97 21.08
C SER A 313 1.09 -29.44 20.87
N GLU A 314 -0.21 -29.78 20.90
CA GLU A 314 -0.71 -31.14 20.73
C GLU A 314 -0.84 -31.51 19.24
N GLU A 315 -1.59 -30.73 18.47
CA GLU A 315 -1.87 -31.04 17.06
C GLU A 315 -0.79 -30.56 16.07
N ARG A 316 0.08 -29.62 16.46
CA ARG A 316 1.19 -29.05 15.66
C ARG A 316 0.81 -28.73 14.21
N LEU A 317 -0.33 -28.08 14.04
CA LEU A 317 -0.94 -27.81 12.75
C LEU A 317 -0.34 -26.59 12.02
N TYR A 318 -0.04 -25.54 12.78
CA TYR A 318 0.36 -24.24 12.31
C TYR A 318 1.79 -23.90 12.72
N SER A 319 2.42 -23.01 11.96
CA SER A 319 3.67 -22.36 12.36
C SER A 319 3.41 -21.04 13.06
N SER A 320 3.84 -20.92 14.32
CA SER A 320 3.73 -19.72 15.15
C SER A 320 4.43 -18.50 14.53
N LYS A 321 5.51 -18.73 13.79
CA LYS A 321 6.32 -17.70 13.10
C LYS A 321 6.03 -17.59 11.61
N GLY A 322 5.08 -18.37 11.09
CA GLY A 322 4.82 -18.49 9.65
C GLY A 322 6.10 -18.75 8.86
N CYS A 323 6.29 -18.01 7.76
CA CYS A 323 7.48 -18.16 6.92
C CYS A 323 8.64 -17.22 7.29
N LYS A 324 8.55 -16.47 8.40
CA LYS A 324 9.53 -15.41 8.74
C LYS A 324 10.97 -15.94 8.91
N THR A 325 11.12 -17.15 9.42
CA THR A 325 12.45 -17.75 9.71
C THR A 325 12.88 -18.78 8.67
N VAL A 326 12.14 -18.95 7.57
CA VAL A 326 12.44 -19.97 6.54
C VAL A 326 13.85 -19.78 5.98
N ALA A 327 14.20 -18.57 5.54
CA ALA A 327 15.53 -18.24 5.01
C ALA A 327 16.66 -18.71 5.93
N SER A 328 16.59 -18.35 7.22
CA SER A 328 17.60 -18.78 8.20
C SER A 328 17.64 -20.29 8.44
N ARG A 329 16.51 -20.98 8.32
CA ARG A 329 16.45 -22.44 8.50
C ARG A 329 17.03 -23.17 7.31
N VAL A 330 16.73 -22.71 6.10
CA VAL A 330 17.32 -23.25 4.86
C VAL A 330 18.84 -23.11 4.91
N SER A 331 19.36 -21.93 5.22
CA SER A 331 20.82 -21.71 5.28
C SER A 331 21.53 -22.46 6.41
N LEU A 332 20.81 -22.97 7.42
CA LEU A 332 21.38 -23.79 8.50
C LEU A 332 21.30 -25.30 8.23
N SER A 333 20.49 -25.72 7.24
CA SER A 333 20.21 -27.13 6.97
C SER A 333 20.86 -27.63 5.68
N ILE A 334 21.55 -26.74 4.96
CA ILE A 334 22.41 -26.99 3.81
C ILE A 334 23.85 -26.84 4.28
#